data_AF-A0A533UXY5-F1
#
_entry.id   AF-A0A533UXY5-F1
#
_cell.length_a   1.000
_cell.length_b   1.000
_cell.length_c   1.000
_cell.angle_alpha   90.00
_cell.angle_beta   90.00
_cell.angle_gamma   90.00
#
_symmetry.space_group_name_H-M   'P 1'
#
loop_
_entity.id
_entity.type
_entity.pdbx_description
1 polymer ?
#
loop_
_entity_poly.entity_id
_entity_poly.type
_entity_poly.pdbx_seq_one_letter_code
_entity_poly.pdbx_strand_id
1 'polypeptide(L)'
;MSKGHNFTKYSIPGNTRVDTAIINLAGGQLLFDNTSNGIWFTDARTNSLGKLDIKSNKIELFSIPTNDSGIMGLAFSPDKKVVWFTEIIGNKIGSLDIESK
;
A
#
# COMPACT_ATOMS: atom_id res chain seq x y z
N MET A 1 -28.14 -6.42 -24.96
CA MET A 1 -26.81 -5.78 -24.88
C MET A 1 -26.45 -5.68 -23.40
N SER A 2 -25.44 -6.43 -22.91
CA SER A 2 -25.01 -6.28 -21.52
C SER A 2 -24.35 -4.91 -21.35
N LYS A 3 -24.80 -4.11 -20.39
CA LYS A 3 -24.09 -2.88 -20.02
C LYS A 3 -22.69 -3.28 -19.55
N GLY A 4 -21.66 -2.92 -20.30
CA GLY A 4 -20.28 -3.15 -19.89
C GLY A 4 -19.96 -2.41 -18.60
N HIS A 5 -19.06 -2.96 -17.79
CA HIS A 5 -18.53 -2.28 -16.60
C HIS A 5 -17.47 -1.25 -17.00
N ASN A 6 -17.44 -0.11 -16.31
CA ASN A 6 -16.38 0.88 -16.46
C ASN A 6 -15.22 0.55 -15.50
N PHE A 7 -14.01 0.41 -16.03
CA PHE A 7 -12.80 0.19 -15.24
C PHE A 7 -11.95 1.46 -15.19
N THR A 8 -11.53 1.84 -13.99
CA THR A 8 -10.53 2.90 -13.76
C THR A 8 -9.23 2.25 -13.27
N LYS A 9 -8.09 2.68 -13.80
CA LYS A 9 -6.76 2.16 -13.45
C LYS A 9 -5.87 3.30 -12.97
N TYR A 10 -5.03 3.00 -11.97
CA TYR A 10 -4.07 3.94 -11.40
C TYR A 10 -2.66 3.36 -11.53
N SER A 11 -1.75 4.12 -12.13
CA SER A 11 -0.34 3.73 -12.22
C SER A 11 0.36 4.06 -10.91
N ILE A 12 0.87 3.03 -10.23
CA ILE A 12 1.68 3.21 -9.02
C ILE A 12 3.06 3.74 -9.45
N PRO A 13 3.53 4.88 -8.92
CA PRO A 13 4.83 5.44 -9.28
C PRO A 13 5.98 4.58 -8.73
N GLY A 14 7.18 4.84 -9.23
CA GLY A 14 8.40 4.15 -8.78
C GLY A 14 8.76 2.91 -9.59
N ASN A 15 10.05 2.58 -9.56
CA ASN A 15 10.60 1.41 -10.22
C ASN A 15 10.55 0.21 -9.27
N THR A 16 10.56 -1.01 -9.81
CA THR A 16 10.82 -2.20 -9.01
C THR A 16 12.22 -2.08 -8.37
N ARG A 17 12.30 -2.26 -7.06
CA ARG A 17 13.53 -2.13 -6.27
C ARG A 17 13.90 -3.40 -5.50
N VAL A 18 13.10 -4.44 -5.64
CA VAL A 18 13.29 -5.73 -4.96
C VAL A 18 13.79 -6.77 -5.95
N ASP A 19 14.74 -7.61 -5.52
CA ASP A 19 15.37 -8.66 -6.34
C ASP A 19 14.91 -10.06 -5.92
N THR A 20 13.60 -10.24 -5.70
CA THR A 20 13.04 -11.55 -5.31
C THR A 20 11.79 -11.90 -6.13
N ALA A 21 11.75 -13.16 -6.60
CA ALA A 21 10.68 -13.66 -7.48
C ALA A 21 9.29 -13.74 -6.81
N ILE A 22 9.21 -13.66 -5.48
CA ILE A 22 7.97 -13.89 -4.71
C ILE A 22 7.03 -12.67 -4.71
N ILE A 23 7.49 -11.47 -5.11
CA ILE A 23 6.77 -10.22 -4.80
C ILE A 23 6.68 -9.19 -5.96
N ASN A 24 6.82 -9.63 -7.21
CA ASN A 24 6.71 -8.75 -8.39
C ASN A 24 5.28 -8.27 -8.73
N LEU A 25 4.32 -8.39 -7.81
CA LEU A 25 2.95 -7.93 -8.00
C LEU A 25 2.65 -6.75 -7.07
N ALA A 26 2.07 -5.70 -7.64
CA ALA A 26 1.37 -4.71 -6.85
C ALA A 26 0.12 -5.40 -6.27
N GLY A 27 -0.09 -5.31 -4.96
CA GLY A 27 -1.38 -5.68 -4.37
C GLY A 27 -1.38 -6.96 -3.55
N GLY A 28 -0.94 -6.84 -2.30
CA GLY A 28 -1.38 -7.77 -1.26
C GLY A 28 -2.81 -7.43 -0.81
N GLN A 29 -3.03 -6.19 -0.37
CA GLN A 29 -4.32 -5.73 0.17
C GLN A 29 -4.56 -4.23 -0.05
N LEU A 30 -5.83 -3.84 0.03
CA LEU A 30 -6.29 -2.45 0.05
C LEU A 30 -7.11 -2.18 1.32
N LEU A 31 -6.98 -0.98 1.88
CA LEU A 31 -7.89 -0.45 2.91
C LEU A 31 -8.46 0.89 2.47
N PHE A 32 -9.76 1.04 2.63
CA PHE A 32 -10.42 2.34 2.46
C PHE A 32 -10.34 3.16 3.75
N ASP A 33 -9.76 4.34 3.65
CA ASP A 33 -9.75 5.36 4.70
C ASP A 33 -10.90 6.34 4.44
N ASN A 34 -12.00 6.16 5.17
CA ASN A 34 -13.15 7.05 5.09
C ASN A 34 -12.89 8.44 5.71
N THR A 35 -11.84 8.60 6.52
CA THR A 35 -11.53 9.89 7.17
C THR A 35 -10.83 10.82 6.19
N SER A 36 -9.86 10.31 5.43
CA SER A 36 -9.14 11.08 4.42
C SER A 36 -9.68 10.87 2.99
N ASN A 37 -10.71 10.04 2.82
CA ASN A 37 -11.21 9.59 1.52
C ASN A 37 -10.08 9.04 0.61
N GLY A 38 -9.23 8.19 1.19
CA GLY A 38 -8.05 7.60 0.55
C GLY A 38 -8.10 6.07 0.50
N ILE A 39 -7.25 5.48 -0.34
CA ILE A 39 -7.03 4.03 -0.39
C ILE A 39 -5.57 3.76 -0.01
N TRP A 40 -5.37 3.00 1.07
CA TRP A 40 -4.07 2.50 1.47
C TRP A 40 -3.81 1.14 0.83
N PHE A 41 -2.58 0.88 0.41
CA PHE A 41 -2.22 -0.34 -0.31
C PHE A 41 -0.77 -0.75 -0.04
N THR A 42 -0.47 -2.04 -0.20
CA THR A 42 0.90 -2.53 -0.16
C THR A 42 1.48 -2.63 -1.57
N ASP A 43 2.71 -2.16 -1.77
CA ASP A 43 3.46 -2.37 -3.02
C ASP A 43 4.83 -2.97 -2.72
N ALA A 44 4.89 -4.30 -2.79
CA ALA A 44 6.10 -5.04 -2.51
C ALA A 44 7.18 -4.81 -3.59
N ARG A 45 6.81 -4.45 -4.83
CA ARG A 45 7.77 -4.12 -5.90
C ARG A 45 8.65 -2.93 -5.52
N THR A 46 8.07 -1.93 -4.86
CA THR A 46 8.76 -0.69 -4.45
C THR A 46 9.20 -0.72 -2.99
N ASN A 47 8.92 -1.82 -2.26
CA ASN A 47 9.12 -1.97 -0.82
C ASN A 47 8.47 -0.85 0.00
N SER A 48 7.19 -0.58 -0.29
CA SER A 48 6.50 0.57 0.28
C SER A 48 5.05 0.29 0.67
N LEU A 49 4.58 1.10 1.62
CA LEU A 49 3.16 1.35 1.85
C LEU A 49 2.73 2.51 0.95
N GLY A 50 1.62 2.40 0.25
CA GLY A 50 1.10 3.46 -0.62
C GLY A 50 -0.24 4.02 -0.17
N LYS A 51 -0.49 5.28 -0.50
CA LYS A 51 -1.77 5.96 -0.28
C LYS A 51 -2.23 6.66 -1.57
N LEU A 52 -3.40 6.28 -2.08
CA LEU A 52 -4.10 6.97 -3.16
C LEU A 52 -5.09 7.96 -2.57
N ASP A 53 -4.96 9.24 -2.91
CA ASP A 53 -6.03 10.23 -2.73
C ASP A 53 -7.03 10.12 -3.89
N ILE A 54 -8.27 9.72 -3.57
CA ILE A 54 -9.28 9.40 -4.59
C ILE A 54 -9.75 10.67 -5.34
N LYS A 55 -9.66 11.86 -4.73
CA LYS A 55 -10.15 13.10 -5.34
C LYS A 55 -9.17 13.63 -6.39
N SER A 56 -7.89 13.61 -6.07
CA SER A 56 -6.80 14.15 -6.89
C SER A 56 -6.10 13.10 -7.74
N ASN A 57 -6.38 11.81 -7.49
CA ASN A 57 -5.70 10.66 -8.10
C ASN A 57 -4.19 10.61 -7.83
N LYS A 58 -3.72 11.32 -6.80
CA LYS A 58 -2.30 11.34 -6.43
C LYS A 58 -1.97 10.13 -5.55
N ILE A 59 -0.83 9.52 -5.81
CA ILE A 59 -0.28 8.42 -5.02
C ILE A 59 0.97 8.91 -4.30
N GLU A 60 0.99 8.68 -3.00
CA GLU A 60 2.17 8.83 -2.13
C GLU A 60 2.67 7.46 -1.70
N LEU A 61 3.99 7.30 -1.61
CA LEU A 61 4.64 6.05 -1.18
C LEU A 61 5.53 6.32 0.03
N PHE A 62 5.40 5.47 1.04
CA PHE A 62 6.15 5.46 2.28
C PHE A 62 7.09 4.26 2.28
N SER A 63 8.39 4.50 2.23
CA SER A 63 9.39 3.43 2.16
C SER A 63 9.45 2.67 3.48
N ILE A 64 9.47 1.34 3.39
CA ILE A 64 9.68 0.49 4.57
C ILE A 64 11.18 0.41 4.86
N PRO A 65 11.63 0.64 6.11
CA PRO A 65 13.06 0.58 6.45
C PRO A 65 13.69 -0.81 6.31
N THR A 66 12.92 -1.89 6.50
CA THR A 66 13.40 -3.26 6.23
C THR A 66 13.58 -3.43 4.72
N ASN A 67 14.82 -3.69 4.28
CA ASN A 67 15.10 -4.05 2.88
C ASN A 67 14.34 -5.32 2.48
N ASP A 68 13.77 -5.31 1.26
CA ASP A 68 13.03 -6.44 0.68
C ASP A 68 12.02 -7.08 1.64
N SER A 69 11.26 -6.25 2.38
CA SER A 69 10.40 -6.69 3.48
C SER A 69 9.35 -7.74 3.09
N GLY A 70 8.95 -7.76 1.82
CA GLY A 70 7.79 -8.52 1.36
C GLY A 70 6.52 -8.06 2.07
N ILE A 71 6.26 -6.75 2.08
CA ILE A 71 5.08 -6.16 2.73
C ILE A 71 3.78 -6.82 2.26
N MET A 72 2.98 -7.26 3.22
CA MET A 72 1.66 -7.85 3.04
C MET A 72 0.74 -7.42 4.18
N GLY A 73 -0.57 -7.56 3.97
CA GLY A 73 -1.54 -7.30 5.03
C GLY A 73 -1.69 -5.81 5.35
N LEU A 74 -2.89 -5.38 5.70
CA LEU A 74 -3.14 -4.04 6.22
C LEU A 74 -4.21 -4.08 7.30
N ALA A 75 -4.02 -3.31 8.37
CA ALA A 75 -5.04 -3.01 9.35
C ALA A 75 -4.88 -1.58 9.89
N PHE A 76 -5.98 -0.85 10.06
CA PHE A 76 -5.96 0.38 10.83
C PHE A 76 -5.98 0.09 12.33
N SER A 77 -5.31 0.94 13.11
CA SER A 77 -5.64 1.10 14.53
C SER A 77 -7.10 1.56 14.70
N PRO A 78 -7.73 1.32 15.87
CA PRO A 78 -9.12 1.74 16.10
C PRO A 78 -9.38 3.23 15.88
N ASP A 79 -8.40 4.09 16.18
CA ASP A 79 -8.45 5.54 15.98
C ASP A 79 -8.04 5.99 14.57
N LYS A 80 -7.64 5.05 13.70
CA LYS A 80 -7.17 5.27 12.33
C LYS A 80 -5.96 6.19 12.19
N LYS A 81 -5.17 6.34 13.25
CA LYS A 81 -3.92 7.11 13.23
C LYS A 81 -2.72 6.27 12.80
N VAL A 82 -2.82 4.95 12.91
CA VAL A 82 -1.73 4.02 12.59
C VAL A 82 -2.20 2.99 11.57
N VAL A 83 -1.38 2.75 10.54
CA VAL A 83 -1.55 1.61 9.62
C VAL A 83 -0.55 0.52 9.98
N TRP A 84 -1.05 -0.66 10.30
CA TRP A 84 -0.28 -1.86 10.58
C TRP A 84 -0.16 -2.73 9.34
N PHE A 85 0.97 -3.40 9.19
CA PHE A 85 1.26 -4.33 8.10
C PHE A 85 2.19 -5.47 8.58
N THR A 86 2.32 -6.50 7.76
CA THR A 86 3.22 -7.63 7.99
C THR A 86 4.33 -7.66 6.95
N GLU A 87 5.49 -8.18 7.33
CA GLU A 87 6.65 -8.38 6.44
C GLU A 87 6.91 -9.88 6.32
N ILE A 88 6.51 -10.52 5.21
CA ILE A 88 6.63 -11.98 5.07
C ILE A 88 8.09 -12.43 4.97
N ILE A 89 8.94 -11.64 4.30
CA ILE A 89 10.38 -11.91 4.18
C ILE A 89 11.11 -11.32 5.40
N GLY A 90 10.72 -10.12 5.81
CA GLY A 90 11.33 -9.42 6.94
C GLY A 90 11.12 -10.12 8.30
N ASN A 91 10.14 -11.03 8.39
CA ASN A 91 9.70 -11.71 9.60
C ASN A 91 9.37 -10.73 10.73
N LYS A 92 8.56 -9.71 10.40
CA LYS A 92 8.18 -8.61 11.30
C LYS A 92 6.72 -8.21 11.11
N ILE A 93 6.22 -7.48 12.10
CA ILE A 93 5.01 -6.64 12.00
C ILE A 93 5.49 -5.20 12.04
N GLY A 94 5.05 -4.39 11.08
CA GLY A 94 5.38 -2.97 10.97
C GLY A 94 4.16 -2.08 11.17
N SER A 95 4.41 -0.82 11.46
CA SER A 95 3.38 0.21 11.58
C SER A 95 3.87 1.56 11.07
N LEU A 96 2.98 2.35 10.48
CA LEU A 96 3.19 3.75 10.15
C LEU A 96 2.22 4.61 10.95
N ASP A 97 2.74 5.57 11.72
CA ASP A 97 1.95 6.68 12.28
C ASP A 97 1.71 7.71 11.19
N ILE A 98 0.44 7.91 10.83
CA ILE A 98 -0.02 8.76 9.72
C ILE A 98 0.14 10.25 10.04
N GLU A 99 0.19 10.62 11.32
CA GLU A 99 0.31 12.02 11.75
C GLU A 99 1.77 12.45 11.91
N SER A 100 2.71 11.49 11.97
CA SER A 100 4.14 11.76 12.02
C SER A 100 4.68 12.28 10.68
N LYS A 101 5.53 13.32 10.71
CA LYS A 101 6.23 13.90 9.55
C LYS A 101 7.71 13.64 9.63
#